data_AF-A0A1D6QSJ0-F1
#
_entry.id   AF-A0A1D6QSJ0-F1
#
_cell.length_a   1.000
_cell.length_b   1.000
_cell.length_c   1.000
_cell.angle_alpha   90.00
_cell.angle_beta   90.00
_cell.angle_gamma   90.00
#
_symmetry.space_group_name_H-M   'P 1'
#
loop_
_entity.id
_entity.type
_entity.pdbx_description
1 polymer ?
#
loop_
_entity_poly.entity_id
_entity_poly.type
_entity_poly.pdbx_seq_one_letter_code
_entity_poly.pdbx_strand_id
1 'polypeptide(L)'
;MRQVAQNVTAKTYQQIDARAKGRFDGVAPEPREGVRSGHIPGSVCVPFPEVGMVQGLFGISLDRPIVVTCGSGVTACILALGLYRIGKRDVPVYDGSWTEWEGQSDSDYPKVTAPGTA
;
A
#
# COMPACT_ATOMS: atom_id res chain seq x y z
N MET A 1 -9.94 -7.31 4.02
CA MET A 1 -9.06 -7.33 5.21
C MET A 1 -8.37 -8.67 5.56
N ARG A 2 -9.06 -9.81 5.77
CA ARG A 2 -8.42 -11.08 6.24
C ARG A 2 -7.25 -11.59 5.40
N GLN A 3 -7.37 -11.56 4.07
CA GLN A 3 -6.30 -11.95 3.15
C GLN A 3 -5.06 -11.04 3.27
N VAL A 4 -5.27 -9.77 3.62
CA VAL A 4 -4.18 -8.80 3.87
C VAL A 4 -3.46 -9.12 5.17
N ALA A 5 -4.21 -9.41 6.24
CA ALA A 5 -3.63 -9.84 7.51
C ALA A 5 -2.80 -11.12 7.38
N GLN A 6 -3.29 -12.11 6.63
CA GLN A 6 -2.53 -13.33 6.36
C GLN A 6 -1.23 -13.05 5.60
N ASN A 7 -1.24 -12.11 4.66
CA ASN A 7 -0.06 -11.78 3.85
C ASN A 7 1.07 -11.11 4.64
N VAL A 8 0.76 -10.43 5.75
CA VAL A 8 1.78 -9.86 6.66
C VAL A 8 2.82 -10.92 7.06
N THR A 9 2.36 -12.14 7.35
CA THR A 9 3.22 -13.27 7.72
C THR A 9 3.58 -14.14 6.51
N ALA A 10 2.58 -14.49 5.68
CA ALA A 10 2.75 -15.47 4.61
C ALA A 10 3.52 -14.95 3.39
N LYS A 11 3.54 -13.62 3.16
CA LYS A 11 4.28 -12.95 2.07
C LYS A 11 4.05 -13.57 0.68
N THR A 12 2.82 -14.02 0.41
CA THR A 12 2.43 -14.66 -0.85
C THR A 12 2.29 -13.67 -2.01
N TYR A 13 2.11 -12.37 -1.72
CA TYR A 13 2.10 -11.30 -2.71
C TYR A 13 2.82 -10.04 -2.22
N GLN A 14 3.21 -9.19 -3.18
CA GLN A 14 3.71 -7.84 -2.90
C GLN A 14 2.54 -6.89 -2.72
N GLN A 15 2.50 -6.18 -1.60
CA GLN A 15 1.48 -5.16 -1.36
C GLN A 15 2.06 -3.77 -1.64
N ILE A 16 1.43 -3.04 -2.56
CA ILE A 16 1.94 -1.75 -3.03
C ILE A 16 0.98 -0.64 -2.62
N ASP A 17 1.47 0.37 -1.91
CA ASP A 17 0.68 1.49 -1.41
C ASP A 17 0.89 2.74 -2.27
N ALA A 18 -0.21 3.28 -2.81
CA ALA A 18 -0.23 4.44 -3.70
C ALA A 18 -0.17 5.80 -2.99
N ARG A 19 -0.19 5.81 -1.64
CA ARG A 19 -0.16 7.06 -0.86
C ARG A 19 1.20 7.75 -0.98
N ALA A 20 1.21 9.04 -0.66
CA ALA A 20 2.45 9.80 -0.56
C ALA A 20 3.39 9.20 0.49
N LYS A 21 4.69 9.21 0.22
CA LYS A 21 5.71 8.62 1.09
C LYS A 21 5.64 9.11 2.53
N GLY A 22 5.37 10.40 2.77
CA GLY A 22 5.22 10.93 4.13
C GLY A 22 4.08 10.30 4.93
N ARG A 23 2.94 10.00 4.28
CA ARG A 23 1.79 9.31 4.92
C ARG A 23 2.11 7.84 5.20
N PHE A 24 2.75 7.19 4.23
CA PHE A 24 3.21 5.81 4.35
C PHE A 24 4.23 5.65 5.50
N ASP A 25 5.22 6.55 5.56
CA ASP A 25 6.27 6.54 6.58
C ASP A 25 5.78 7.01 7.96
N GLY A 26 4.57 7.56 8.06
CA GLY A 26 4.02 8.07 9.33
C GLY A 26 4.46 9.48 9.71
N VAL A 27 5.13 10.22 8.81
CA VAL A 27 5.69 11.57 9.08
C VAL A 27 4.81 12.71 8.56
N ALA A 28 3.75 12.42 7.80
CA ALA A 28 2.74 13.38 7.38
C ALA A 28 1.34 12.84 7.75
N PRO A 29 0.40 13.70 8.17
CA PRO A 29 -0.92 13.25 8.62
C PRO A 29 -1.76 12.69 7.47
N GLU A 30 -2.68 11.80 7.80
CA GLU A 30 -3.76 11.42 6.90
C GLU A 30 -4.76 12.59 6.75
N PRO A 31 -5.32 12.84 5.56
CA PRO A 31 -6.29 13.92 5.36
C PRO A 31 -7.59 13.75 6.15
N ARG A 32 -7.92 12.50 6.51
CA ARG A 32 -9.12 12.16 7.26
C ARG A 32 -8.82 12.26 8.75
N GLU A 33 -9.60 13.09 9.45
CA GLU A 33 -9.48 13.27 10.90
C GLU A 33 -9.61 11.93 11.65
N GLY A 34 -8.77 11.76 12.67
CA GLY A 34 -8.75 10.56 13.52
C GLY A 34 -8.00 9.36 12.94
N VAL A 35 -7.65 9.36 11.66
CA VAL A 35 -6.88 8.27 11.04
C VAL A 35 -5.38 8.52 11.26
N ARG A 36 -4.69 7.56 11.87
CA ARG A 36 -3.22 7.63 12.06
C ARG A 36 -2.47 7.33 10.76
N SER A 37 -1.31 7.94 10.59
CA SER A 37 -0.40 7.63 9.47
C SER A 37 0.44 6.38 9.75
N GLY A 38 1.12 5.89 8.71
CA GLY A 38 1.84 4.62 8.72
C GLY A 38 1.38 3.71 7.59
N HIS A 39 1.81 2.46 7.62
CA HIS A 39 1.53 1.46 6.59
C HIS A 39 1.40 0.04 7.16
N ILE A 40 0.87 -0.84 6.31
CA ILE A 40 0.73 -2.27 6.59
C ILE A 40 2.11 -2.93 6.46
N PRO A 41 2.58 -3.72 7.44
CA PRO A 41 3.93 -4.28 7.41
C PRO A 41 4.23 -5.04 6.11
N GLY A 42 5.44 -4.84 5.60
CA GLY A 42 5.90 -5.48 4.36
C GLY A 42 5.36 -4.84 3.07
N SER A 43 4.56 -3.78 3.15
CA SER A 43 4.14 -3.03 1.97
C SER A 43 5.30 -2.21 1.39
N VAL A 44 5.23 -1.93 0.08
CA VAL A 44 6.15 -1.03 -0.63
C VAL A 44 5.39 0.23 -1.02
N CYS A 45 6.00 1.40 -0.85
CA CYS A 45 5.38 2.67 -1.24
C CYS A 45 5.74 3.01 -2.69
N VAL A 46 4.72 3.23 -3.52
CA VAL A 46 4.86 3.77 -4.88
C VAL A 46 3.80 4.86 -5.04
N PRO A 47 4.12 6.12 -4.73
CA PRO A 47 3.16 7.21 -4.81
C PRO A 47 2.52 7.31 -6.19
N PHE A 48 1.19 7.45 -6.25
CA PHE A 48 0.46 7.46 -7.53
C PHE A 48 0.95 8.49 -8.57
N PRO A 49 1.49 9.68 -8.22
CA PRO A 49 2.01 10.61 -9.22
C PRO A 49 3.26 10.08 -9.95
N GLU A 50 3.99 9.15 -9.32
CA GLU A 50 5.20 8.53 -9.84
C GLU A 50 4.89 7.37 -10.80
N VAL A 51 3.62 7.02 -11.00
CA VAL A 51 3.16 6.00 -11.96
C VAL A 51 3.42 6.43 -13.41
N GLY A 52 3.78 7.67 -13.72
CA GLY A 52 4.34 7.98 -15.05
C GLY A 52 5.68 7.30 -15.31
N MET A 53 6.40 6.92 -14.25
CA MET A 53 7.76 6.39 -14.28
C MET A 53 7.80 4.85 -14.17
N VAL A 54 6.68 4.13 -14.35
CA VAL A 54 6.58 2.64 -14.19
C VAL A 54 7.57 1.85 -15.05
N GLN A 55 8.24 2.47 -16.02
CA GLN A 55 9.34 1.81 -16.72
C GLN A 55 10.55 1.53 -15.81
N GLY A 56 10.63 2.18 -14.64
CA GLY A 56 11.62 1.92 -13.58
C GLY A 56 10.93 1.64 -12.25
N LEU A 57 10.51 0.41 -12.02
CA LEU A 57 9.85 0.00 -10.79
C LEU A 57 10.85 -0.05 -9.62
N PHE A 58 10.76 0.89 -8.68
CA PHE A 58 11.51 0.82 -7.43
C PHE A 58 10.99 -0.34 -6.57
N GLY A 59 11.74 -1.44 -6.52
CA GLY A 59 11.60 -2.50 -5.51
C GLY A 59 10.43 -3.48 -5.69
N ILE A 60 9.75 -3.50 -6.83
CA ILE A 60 8.67 -4.47 -7.11
C ILE A 60 9.03 -5.39 -8.29
N SER A 61 8.75 -6.68 -8.14
CA SER A 61 8.94 -7.71 -9.19
C SER A 61 7.63 -8.00 -9.91
N LEU A 62 7.60 -7.92 -11.25
CA LEU A 62 6.40 -8.23 -12.04
C LEU A 62 6.06 -9.72 -12.08
N ASP A 63 7.04 -10.59 -11.78
CA ASP A 63 6.87 -12.05 -11.79
C ASP A 63 6.12 -12.57 -10.56
N ARG A 64 5.98 -11.74 -9.52
CA ARG A 64 5.25 -12.09 -8.29
C ARG A 64 3.81 -11.56 -8.32
N PRO A 65 2.87 -12.17 -7.59
CA PRO A 65 1.55 -11.58 -7.39
C PRO A 65 1.65 -10.20 -6.74
N ILE A 66 0.78 -9.27 -7.17
CA ILE A 66 0.75 -7.89 -6.69
C ILE A 66 -0.67 -7.55 -6.27
N VAL A 67 -0.82 -6.95 -5.09
CA VAL A 67 -2.06 -6.32 -4.61
C VAL A 67 -1.75 -4.86 -4.35
N VAL A 68 -2.64 -3.96 -4.79
CA VAL A 68 -2.46 -2.52 -4.61
C VAL A 68 -3.43 -1.98 -3.56
N THR A 69 -3.00 -0.97 -2.81
CA THR A 69 -3.77 -0.30 -1.77
C THR A 69 -3.48 1.20 -1.77
N CYS A 70 -4.27 1.97 -1.04
CA CYS A 70 -4.00 3.38 -0.80
C CYS A 70 -4.66 3.84 0.51
N GLY A 71 -5.24 5.04 0.54
CA GLY A 71 -6.06 5.53 1.67
C GLY A 71 -7.44 4.88 1.75
N SER A 72 -8.14 4.78 0.62
CA SER A 72 -9.58 4.44 0.54
C SER A 72 -9.97 3.74 -0.78
N GLY A 73 -9.08 2.94 -1.37
CA GLY A 73 -9.34 2.19 -2.60
C GLY A 73 -9.21 2.96 -3.92
N VAL A 74 -9.17 4.29 -3.91
CA VAL A 74 -9.25 5.11 -5.15
C VAL A 74 -7.91 5.19 -5.90
N THR A 75 -6.86 5.77 -5.30
CA THR A 75 -5.59 6.00 -6.03
C THR A 75 -4.82 4.69 -6.29
N ALA A 76 -5.17 3.61 -5.60
CA ALA A 76 -4.68 2.27 -5.89
C ALA A 76 -5.02 1.82 -7.33
N CYS A 77 -6.17 2.24 -7.88
CA CYS A 77 -6.56 1.95 -9.26
C CYS A 77 -5.61 2.56 -10.30
N ILE A 78 -4.92 3.66 -9.95
CA ILE A 78 -3.91 4.28 -10.84
C ILE A 78 -2.70 3.34 -10.96
N LEU A 79 -2.27 2.72 -9.85
CA LEU A 79 -1.23 1.69 -9.89
C LEU A 79 -1.66 0.47 -10.70
N ALA A 80 -2.88 -0.03 -10.48
CA ALA A 80 -3.42 -1.15 -11.25
C ALA A 80 -3.45 -0.85 -12.76
N LEU A 81 -3.83 0.37 -13.16
CA LEU A 81 -3.80 0.81 -14.55
C LEU A 81 -2.37 0.90 -15.11
N GLY A 82 -1.43 1.43 -14.34
CA GLY A 82 -0.02 1.48 -14.73
C GLY A 82 0.57 0.08 -14.96
N LEU A 83 0.30 -0.85 -14.04
CA LEU A 83 0.69 -2.26 -14.13
C LEU A 83 0.03 -2.96 -15.33
N TYR A 84 -1.25 -2.69 -15.58
CA TYR A 84 -1.97 -3.20 -16.74
C TYR A 84 -1.32 -2.80 -18.06
N ARG A 85 -0.89 -1.53 -18.18
CA ARG A 85 -0.23 -1.00 -19.39
C ARG A 85 1.12 -1.66 -19.69
N ILE A 86 1.79 -2.20 -18.68
CA ILE A 86 3.07 -2.92 -18.84
C ILE A 86 2.90 -4.44 -18.80
N GLY A 87 1.67 -4.94 -18.96
CA GLY A 87 1.38 -6.37 -19.11
C GLY A 87 0.98 -7.11 -17.84
N LYS A 88 1.02 -6.47 -16.66
CA LYS A 88 0.58 -7.07 -15.39
C LYS A 88 -0.91 -6.81 -15.17
N ARG A 89 -1.76 -7.72 -15.64
CA ARG A 89 -3.22 -7.54 -15.72
C ARG A 89 -4.01 -8.05 -14.52
N ASP A 90 -3.45 -9.00 -13.77
CA ASP A 90 -4.09 -9.56 -12.57
C ASP A 90 -3.55 -8.85 -11.32
N VAL A 91 -4.15 -7.71 -11.00
CA VAL A 91 -3.74 -6.83 -9.89
C VAL A 91 -4.98 -6.43 -9.09
N PRO A 92 -5.33 -7.19 -8.04
CA PRO A 92 -6.44 -6.83 -7.16
C PRO A 92 -6.18 -5.54 -6.40
N VAL A 93 -7.25 -4.79 -6.14
CA VAL A 93 -7.25 -3.63 -5.24
C VAL A 93 -7.76 -4.06 -3.87
N TYR A 94 -7.02 -3.74 -2.82
CA TYR A 94 -7.54 -3.81 -1.46
C TYR A 94 -8.43 -2.59 -1.19
N ASP A 95 -9.73 -2.74 -1.43
CA ASP A 95 -10.72 -1.65 -1.41
C ASP A 95 -10.80 -0.92 -0.06
N GLY A 96 -10.89 -1.67 1.05
CA GLY A 96 -10.88 -1.10 2.40
C GLY A 96 -9.63 -0.29 2.73
N SER A 97 -8.50 -0.64 2.10
CA SER A 97 -7.28 0.16 2.10
C SER A 97 -6.78 0.51 3.51
N TRP A 98 -5.97 1.58 3.63
CA TRP A 98 -5.45 2.03 4.91
C TRP A 98 -6.56 2.41 5.90
N THR A 99 -7.65 3.01 5.46
CA THR A 99 -8.74 3.42 6.36
C THR A 99 -9.40 2.23 7.06
N GLU A 100 -9.67 1.13 6.34
CA GLU A 100 -10.19 -0.11 6.97
C GLU A 100 -9.18 -0.72 7.94
N TRP A 101 -7.90 -0.77 7.53
CA TRP A 101 -6.82 -1.36 8.32
C TRP A 101 -6.51 -0.57 9.60
N GLU A 102 -6.43 0.76 9.49
CA GLU A 102 -6.09 1.66 10.58
C GLU A 102 -7.15 1.62 11.68
N GLY A 103 -8.43 1.53 11.29
CA GLY A 103 -9.56 1.44 12.20
C GLY A 103 -9.63 0.14 13.02
N GLN A 104 -8.70 -0.81 12.84
CA GLN A 104 -8.65 -2.04 13.63
C GLN A 104 -7.62 -1.99 14.76
N SER A 105 -7.71 -2.93 15.71
CA SER A 105 -6.73 -3.14 16.77
C SER A 105 -5.31 -3.41 16.23
N ASP A 106 -4.30 -2.86 16.91
CA ASP A 106 -2.89 -3.09 16.54
C ASP A 106 -2.44 -4.53 16.82
N SER A 107 -3.13 -5.27 17.71
CA SER A 107 -2.86 -6.68 18.03
C SER A 107 -3.05 -7.61 16.83
N ASP A 108 -4.09 -7.36 16.05
CA ASP A 108 -4.48 -8.21 14.93
C ASP A 108 -4.06 -7.60 13.58
N TYR A 109 -3.95 -6.26 13.54
CA TYR A 109 -3.64 -5.48 12.35
C TYR A 109 -2.50 -4.52 12.65
N PRO A 110 -1.26 -5.02 12.70
CA PRO A 110 -0.09 -4.23 13.02
C PRO A 110 0.11 -3.08 12.03
N LYS A 111 0.66 -1.98 12.52
CA LYS A 111 0.89 -0.75 11.78
C LYS A 111 2.36 -0.38 11.94
N VAL A 112 2.99 0.02 10.85
CA VAL A 112 4.40 0.37 10.81
C VAL A 112 4.53 1.84 10.42
N THR A 113 5.40 2.55 11.09
CA THR A 113 5.94 3.84 10.64
C THR A 113 7.42 3.64 10.31
N ALA A 114 8.02 4.53 9.54
CA ALA A 114 9.47 4.55 9.41
C ALA A 114 10.10 4.64 10.82
N PRO A 115 11.26 4.00 11.06
CA PRO A 115 11.98 4.16 12.32
C PRO A 115 12.16 5.66 12.56
N GLY A 116 11.70 6.12 13.72
CA GLY A 116 11.72 7.54 14.04
C GLY A 116 13.13 8.09 13.93
N THR A 117 13.27 9.21 13.23
CA THR A 117 14.00 10.34 13.79
C THR A 117 13.32 10.69 15.13
N ALA A 118 13.70 9.97 16.17
CA ALA A 118 13.61 10.45 17.55
C ALA A 118 14.82 11.35 17.81
#